data_AF-A0A5M9LLL6-F1
#
_entry.id   AF-A0A5M9LLL6-F1
#
_cell.length_a   1.000
_cell.length_b   1.000
_cell.length_c   1.000
_cell.angle_alpha   90.00
_cell.angle_beta   90.00
_cell.angle_gamma   90.00
#
_symmetry.space_group_name_H-M   'P 1'
#
loop_
_entity.id
_entity.type
_entity.pdbx_description
1 polymer ?
#
loop_
_entity_poly.entity_id
_entity_poly.type
_entity_poly.pdbx_seq_one_letter_code
_entity_poly.pdbx_strand_id
1 'polypeptide(L)' 'MMYSSSKEAIKRALNGLAADIQANDADDIEFENIKSRVSKGR' A
#
# COMPACT_ATOMS: atom_id res chain seq x y z
N MET A 1 -7.56 -7.82 -13.98
CA MET A 1 -8.04 -8.61 -12.82
C MET A 1 -7.03 -9.67 -12.33
N MET A 2 -5.73 -9.55 -12.59
CA MET A 2 -4.71 -10.44 -11.98
C MET A 2 -4.13 -9.88 -10.67
N TYR A 3 -3.96 -8.56 -10.58
CA TYR A 3 -3.40 -7.93 -9.38
C TYR A 3 -4.36 -7.97 -8.19
N SER A 4 -5.68 -7.95 -8.41
CA SER A 4 -6.69 -7.99 -7.34
C SER A 4 -6.73 -9.34 -6.62
N SER A 5 -6.61 -10.45 -7.35
CA SER A 5 -6.62 -11.80 -6.77
C SER A 5 -5.29 -12.12 -6.07
N SER A 6 -4.17 -11.73 -6.66
CA SER A 6 -2.84 -11.97 -6.09
C SER A 6 -2.49 -11.04 -4.92
N LYS A 7 -3.05 -9.81 -4.87
CA LYS A 7 -2.83 -8.84 -3.78
C LYS A 7 -3.23 -9.40 -2.42
N GLU A 8 -4.39 -10.04 -2.34
CA GLU A 8 -4.90 -10.59 -1.08
C GLU A 8 -4.11 -11.82 -0.60
N ALA A 9 -3.63 -12.64 -1.53
CA ALA A 9 -2.75 -13.77 -1.21
C ALA A 9 -1.42 -13.31 -0.60
N ILE A 10 -0.81 -12.27 -1.18
CA ILE A 10 0.46 -11.69 -0.69
C ILE A 10 0.24 -10.99 0.65
N LYS A 11 -0.85 -10.23 0.81
CA LYS A 11 -1.20 -9.58 2.09
C LYS A 11 -1.35 -10.58 3.23
N ARG A 12 -1.97 -11.74 2.98
CA ARG A 12 -2.10 -12.79 3.99
C ARG A 12 -0.78 -13.45 4.37
N ALA A 13 0.18 -13.50 3.44
CA ALA A 13 1.50 -14.08 3.70
C ALA A 13 2.42 -13.14 4.52
N LEU A 14 2.18 -11.82 4.47
CA LEU A 14 3.00 -10.80 5.12
C LEU A 14 2.35 -10.30 6.42
N ASN A 15 2.63 -10.98 7.53
CA ASN A 15 2.20 -10.53 8.85
C ASN A 15 2.97 -9.27 9.28
N GLY A 16 2.27 -8.30 9.86
CA GLY A 16 2.88 -7.05 10.37
C GLY A 16 2.94 -5.90 9.37
N LEU A 17 2.19 -5.96 8.27
CA LEU A 17 2.10 -4.85 7.32
C LEU A 17 1.48 -3.60 8.00
N ALA A 18 2.27 -2.54 8.17
CA ALA A 18 1.86 -1.33 8.89
C ALA A 18 0.87 -0.45 8.09
N ALA A 19 1.01 -0.40 6.77
CA ALA A 19 0.13 0.35 5.87
C ALA A 19 0.08 -0.29 4.48
N ASP A 20 -1.11 -0.31 3.87
CA ASP A 20 -1.33 -0.66 2.45
C ASP A 20 -1.63 0.62 1.69
N ILE A 21 -0.83 0.95 0.68
CA ILE A 21 -1.02 2.13 -0.15
C ILE A 21 -1.18 1.65 -1.59
N GLN A 22 -2.33 1.97 -2.18
CA GLN A 22 -2.54 1.82 -3.61
C GLN A 22 -2.23 3.15 -4.29
N ALA A 23 -1.26 3.12 -5.20
CA ALA A 23 -0.92 4.24 -6.06
C ALA A 23 -1.53 4.00 -7.45
N ASN A 24 -2.38 4.92 -7.91
CA ASN A 24 -2.92 4.86 -9.27
C ASN A 24 -2.23 5.88 -10.19
N ASP A 25 -1.70 6.96 -9.61
CA ASP A 25 -1.03 8.04 -10.32
C ASP A 25 0.42 8.23 -9.83
N ALA A 26 1.26 8.93 -10.60
CA ALA A 26 2.67 9.15 -10.26
C ALA A 26 2.84 9.92 -8.93
N ASP A 27 1.88 10.78 -8.60
CA ASP A 27 1.91 11.57 -7.36
C ASP A 27 1.67 10.66 -6.13
N ASP A 28 0.97 9.54 -6.28
CA ASP A 28 0.69 8.62 -5.16
C ASP A 28 1.95 7.87 -4.68
N ILE A 29 2.97 7.73 -5.54
CA ILE A 29 4.24 7.07 -5.19
C ILE A 29 5.29 8.06 -4.68
N GLU A 30 4.99 9.36 -4.65
CA GLU A 30 5.91 10.36 -4.14
C GLU A 30 6.21 10.16 -2.66
N PHE A 31 7.48 10.39 -2.30
CA PHE A 31 7.99 10.15 -0.95
C PHE A 31 7.20 10.91 0.12
N GLU A 32 6.89 12.19 -0.12
CA GLU A 32 6.15 13.02 0.82
C GLU A 32 4.71 12.52 1.00
N ASN A 33 4.06 12.08 -0.08
CA ASN A 33 2.71 11.54 -0.03
C ASN A 33 2.66 10.21 0.72
N ILE A 34 3.61 9.30 0.47
CA ILE A 34 3.75 8.05 1.22
C ILE A 34 4.03 8.33 2.69
N LYS A 35 4.99 9.21 2.99
CA LYS A 35 5.35 9.57 4.37
C LYS A 35 4.15 10.15 5.11
N SER A 36 3.35 11.00 4.48
CA SER A 36 2.14 11.56 5.10
C SER A 36 1.09 10.47 5.38
N ARG A 37 0.91 9.49 4.48
CA ARG A 37 -0.03 8.37 4.63
C ARG A 37 0.38 7.41 5.74
N VAL A 38 1.68 7.08 5.82
CA VAL A 38 2.22 6.16 6.84
C VAL A 38 2.30 6.84 8.21
N SER A 39 2.67 8.12 8.26
CA SER A 39 2.80 8.87 9.52
C SER A 39 1.46 9.19 10.18
N LYS A 40 0.37 9.21 9.39
CA LYS A 40 -0.98 9.42 9.91
C LYS A 40 -1.55 8.21 10.65
N GLY A 41 -0.87 7.06 10.65
CA GLY A 41 -1.12 5.91 11.52
C GLY A 41 -2.59 5.67 11.86
N ARG A 42 -3.32 5.00 10.96
CA ARG A 42 -4.70 4.47 11.07
C ARG A 42 -5.66 5.18 12.04
#